data_AF-A0A496XPL4-F1
#
_entry.id   AF-A0A496XPL4-F1
#
_cell.length_a   1.000
_cell.length_b   1.000
_cell.length_c   1.000
_cell.angle_alpha   90.00
_cell.angle_beta   90.00
_cell.angle_gamma   90.00
#
_symmetry.space_group_name_H-M   'P 1'
#
loop_
_entity.id
_entity.type
_entity.pdbx_description
1 polymer ?
#
loop_
_entity_poly.entity_id
_entity_poly.type
_entity_poly.pdbx_seq_one_letter_code
_entity_poly.pdbx_strand_id
1 'polypeptide(L)'
;MLWAVGKVLFAGIVISFLSWLSGKNARLAGFLTALPLTTLLALAIGQVEWGNPEQSVNYAKSILFALPITFLFFAPFFSAEKLNLGFWTCYSSGIGLLVVGYFIHTFVTKAV
;
A
#
# COMPACT_ATOMS: atom_id res chain seq x y z
N MET A 1 -12.09 -21.45 -7.18
CA MET A 1 -11.13 -20.97 -8.21
C MET A 1 -11.65 -19.77 -9.01
N LEU A 2 -12.88 -19.82 -9.55
CA LEU A 2 -13.47 -18.70 -10.31
C LEU A 2 -13.49 -17.36 -9.55
N TRP A 3 -13.81 -17.39 -8.24
CA TRP A 3 -13.76 -16.22 -7.35
C TRP A 3 -12.36 -15.61 -7.23
N ALA A 4 -11.31 -16.43 -7.19
CA ALA A 4 -9.93 -15.96 -7.10
C ALA A 4 -9.48 -15.29 -8.41
N VAL A 5 -9.87 -15.84 -9.56
CA VAL A 5 -9.56 -15.26 -10.87
C VAL A 5 -10.21 -13.88 -11.03
N GLY A 6 -11.48 -13.74 -10.61
CA GLY A 6 -12.17 -12.45 -10.64
C GLY A 6 -11.46 -11.37 -9.83
N LYS A 7 -10.96 -11.69 -8.63
CA LYS A 7 -10.19 -10.78 -7.78
C LYS A 7 -8.88 -10.32 -8.45
N VAL A 8 -8.17 -11.24 -9.10
CA VAL A 8 -6.93 -10.92 -9.83
C VAL A 8 -7.19 -10.02 -11.04
N LEU A 9 -8.20 -10.34 -11.85
CA LEU A 9 -8.56 -9.52 -13.02
C LEU A 9 -8.93 -8.10 -12.60
N PHE A 10 -9.75 -7.96 -11.55
CA PHE A 10 -10.15 -6.65 -11.05
C PHE A 10 -8.94 -5.85 -10.54
N ALA A 11 -8.06 -6.46 -9.74
CA ALA A 11 -6.84 -5.81 -9.27
C ALA A 11 -5.93 -5.39 -10.45
N GLY A 12 -5.77 -6.26 -11.46
CA GLY A 12 -5.00 -5.97 -12.66
C GLY A 12 -5.56 -4.79 -13.47
N ILE A 13 -6.88 -4.68 -13.58
CA ILE A 13 -7.54 -3.54 -14.23
C ILE A 13 -7.25 -2.25 -13.47
N VAL A 14 -7.40 -2.24 -12.14
CA VAL A 14 -7.14 -1.06 -11.31
C VAL A 14 -5.68 -0.60 -11.44
N ILE A 15 -4.73 -1.52 -11.31
CA ILE A 15 -3.29 -1.19 -11.43
C ILE A 15 -2.98 -0.65 -12.83
N SER A 16 -3.46 -1.32 -13.88
CA SER A 16 -3.23 -0.89 -15.27
C SER A 16 -3.81 0.49 -15.55
N PHE A 17 -5.03 0.76 -15.04
CA PHE A 17 -5.67 2.06 -15.15
C PHE A 17 -4.88 3.16 -14.46
N LEU A 18 -4.44 2.94 -13.22
CA LEU A 18 -3.65 3.94 -12.47
C LEU A 18 -2.29 4.19 -13.12
N SER A 19 -1.64 3.13 -13.62
CA SER A 19 -0.37 3.24 -14.35
C SER A 19 -0.54 4.08 -15.62
N TRP A 20 -1.58 3.82 -16.43
CA TRP A 20 -1.89 4.64 -17.60
C TRP A 20 -2.23 6.09 -17.23
N LEU A 21 -3.05 6.28 -16.19
CA LEU A 21 -3.46 7.60 -15.72
C LEU A 21 -2.26 8.41 -15.24
N SER A 22 -1.23 7.78 -14.68
CA SER A 22 -0.02 8.47 -14.23
C SER A 22 0.71 9.22 -15.34
N GLY A 23 0.68 8.69 -16.58
CA GLY A 23 1.26 9.34 -17.75
C GLY A 23 0.39 10.47 -18.32
N LYS A 24 -0.87 10.57 -17.91
CA LYS A 24 -1.82 11.62 -18.33
C LYS A 24 -1.99 12.71 -17.28
N ASN A 25 -2.13 12.33 -16.01
CA ASN A 25 -2.29 13.21 -14.87
C ASN A 25 -1.70 12.56 -13.61
N ALA A 26 -0.42 12.87 -13.35
CA ALA A 26 0.31 12.34 -12.21
C ALA A 26 -0.33 12.67 -10.86
N ARG A 27 -0.97 13.85 -10.71
CA ARG A 27 -1.62 14.26 -9.46
C ARG A 27 -2.83 13.39 -9.13
N LEU A 28 -3.71 13.17 -10.11
CA LEU A 28 -4.89 12.31 -9.91
C LEU A 28 -4.49 10.85 -9.74
N ALA A 29 -3.55 10.36 -10.56
CA ALA A 29 -3.04 8.99 -10.43
C ALA A 29 -2.38 8.76 -9.06
N GLY A 30 -1.56 9.71 -8.59
CA GLY A 30 -0.94 9.64 -7.27
C GLY A 30 -1.96 9.63 -6.14
N PHE A 31 -2.97 10.50 -6.19
CA PHE A 31 -4.06 10.52 -5.21
C PHE A 31 -4.84 9.19 -5.20
N LEU A 32 -5.25 8.69 -6.36
CA LEU A 32 -6.01 7.45 -6.46
C LEU A 32 -5.18 6.22 -6.08
N THR A 33 -3.87 6.23 -6.34
CA THR A 33 -2.95 5.17 -5.92
C THR A 33 -2.72 5.20 -4.40
N ALA A 34 -2.71 6.38 -3.79
CA ALA A 34 -2.57 6.55 -2.34
C ALA A 34 -3.84 6.18 -1.56
N LEU A 35 -5.02 6.17 -2.22
CA LEU A 35 -6.21 5.61 -1.61
C LEU A 35 -5.96 4.14 -1.25
N PRO A 36 -6.44 3.67 -0.10
CA PRO A 36 -6.26 2.29 0.32
C PRO A 36 -7.26 1.37 -0.43
N LEU A 37 -7.22 1.38 -1.77
CA LEU A 37 -8.16 0.67 -2.65
C LEU A 37 -8.14 -0.84 -2.37
N THR A 38 -6.96 -1.40 -2.18
CA THR A 38 -6.78 -2.82 -1.81
C THR A 38 -7.43 -3.12 -0.46
N THR A 39 -7.24 -2.26 0.54
CA THR A 39 -7.87 -2.37 1.87
C THR A 39 -9.38 -2.27 1.80
N LEU A 40 -9.93 -1.29 1.06
CA LEU A 40 -11.37 -1.12 0.89
C LEU A 40 -12.00 -2.40 0.32
N LEU A 41 -11.39 -2.97 -0.71
CA LEU A 41 -11.85 -4.21 -1.34
C LEU A 41 -11.67 -5.41 -0.41
N ALA A 42 -10.52 -5.54 0.25
CA ALA A 42 -10.23 -6.66 1.13
C ALA A 42 -11.16 -6.70 2.35
N LEU A 43 -11.47 -5.54 2.94
CA LEU A 43 -12.42 -5.43 4.06
C LEU A 43 -13.84 -5.75 3.61
N ALA A 44 -14.30 -5.17 2.48
CA ALA A 44 -15.65 -5.42 1.98
C ALA A 44 -15.86 -6.89 1.60
N ILE A 45 -14.93 -7.46 0.83
CA ILE A 45 -14.99 -8.88 0.43
C ILE A 45 -14.85 -9.78 1.65
N GLY A 46 -13.91 -9.50 2.55
CA GLY A 46 -13.70 -10.28 3.77
C GLY A 46 -14.94 -10.31 4.66
N GLN A 47 -15.63 -9.17 4.82
CA GLN A 47 -16.86 -9.11 5.58
C GLN A 47 -17.98 -9.96 4.95
N VAL A 48 -18.10 -9.95 3.62
CA VAL A 48 -19.08 -10.77 2.90
C VAL A 48 -18.73 -12.26 2.97
N GLU A 49 -17.44 -12.60 2.87
CA GLU A 49 -16.96 -13.98 2.81
C GLU A 49 -16.98 -14.67 4.20
N TRP A 50 -16.67 -13.94 5.27
CA TRP A 50 -16.51 -14.51 6.62
C TRP A 50 -17.59 -14.08 7.62
N GLY A 51 -18.35 -13.02 7.35
CA GLY A 51 -19.46 -12.59 8.18
C GLY A 51 -19.09 -12.18 9.61
N ASN A 52 -17.82 -11.87 9.88
CA ASN A 52 -17.30 -11.54 11.21
C ASN A 52 -16.90 -10.05 11.30
N PRO A 53 -17.78 -9.17 11.83
CA PRO A 53 -17.51 -7.75 11.95
C PRO A 53 -16.31 -7.43 12.85
N GLU A 54 -16.10 -8.21 13.93
CA GLU A 54 -15.00 -7.98 14.88
C GLU A 54 -13.65 -8.21 14.20
N GLN A 55 -13.53 -9.29 13.44
CA GLN A 55 -12.34 -9.58 12.64
C GLN A 55 -12.08 -8.48 11.61
N SER A 56 -13.11 -7.99 10.91
CA SER A 56 -13.00 -6.89 9.95
C SER A 56 -12.50 -5.60 10.60
N VAL A 57 -13.01 -5.27 11.79
CA VAL A 57 -12.56 -4.10 12.57
C VAL A 57 -11.10 -4.26 13.02
N ASN A 58 -10.73 -5.43 13.54
CA ASN A 58 -9.35 -5.71 13.95
C ASN A 58 -8.38 -5.64 12.76
N TYR A 59 -8.80 -6.13 11.60
CA TYR A 59 -8.02 -6.02 10.38
C TYR A 59 -7.83 -4.56 9.95
N ALA A 60 -8.89 -3.75 9.97
CA ALA A 60 -8.81 -2.32 9.68
C ALA A 60 -7.87 -1.57 10.65
N LYS A 61 -7.94 -1.87 11.96
CA LYS A 61 -7.00 -1.31 12.95
C LYS A 61 -5.56 -1.70 12.64
N SER A 62 -5.31 -2.98 12.34
CA SER A 62 -3.97 -3.46 11.99
C SER A 62 -3.40 -2.73 10.77
N ILE A 63 -4.22 -2.46 9.75
CA ILE A 63 -3.81 -1.71 8.57
C ILE A 63 -3.47 -0.27 8.95
N LEU A 64 -4.31 0.38 9.77
CA LEU A 64 -4.09 1.75 10.22
C LEU A 64 -2.74 1.91 10.93
N PHE A 65 -2.36 0.96 11.80
CA PHE A 65 -1.05 0.98 12.47
C PHE A 65 0.13 0.73 11.52
N ALA A 66 -0.09 0.01 10.41
CA ALA A 66 0.94 -0.22 9.40
C ALA A 66 1.14 0.99 8.47
N LEU A 67 0.12 1.84 8.26
CA LEU A 67 0.19 2.98 7.34
C LEU A 67 1.38 3.93 7.60
N PRO A 68 1.72 4.33 8.84
CA PRO A 68 2.90 5.14 9.11
C PRO A 68 4.20 4.57 8.53
N ILE A 69 4.36 3.25 8.58
CA ILE A 69 5.55 2.56 8.03
C ILE A 69 5.57 2.71 6.51
N THR A 70 4.41 2.67 5.84
CA THR A 70 4.33 2.81 4.38
C THR A 70 4.83 4.16 3.87
N PHE A 71 4.80 5.22 4.70
CA PHE A 71 5.37 6.51 4.33
C PHE A 71 6.88 6.46 4.12
N LEU A 72 7.59 5.51 4.74
CA LEU A 72 9.03 5.34 4.55
C LEU A 72 9.41 5.03 3.10
N PHE A 73 8.52 4.38 2.33
CA PHE A 73 8.74 4.14 0.91
C PHE A 73 8.89 5.44 0.11
N PHE A 74 8.16 6.49 0.49
CA PHE A 74 8.13 7.77 -0.24
C PHE A 74 9.26 8.72 0.19
N ALA A 75 9.93 8.47 1.32
CA ALA A 75 11.01 9.31 1.83
C ALA A 75 12.15 9.59 0.82
N PRO A 76 12.71 8.60 0.10
CA PRO A 76 13.75 8.88 -0.89
C PRO A 76 13.23 9.62 -2.11
N PHE A 77 11.98 9.37 -2.54
CA PHE A 77 11.33 10.12 -3.62
C PHE A 77 11.16 11.60 -3.26
N PHE A 78 10.79 11.91 -2.02
CA PHE A 78 10.66 13.30 -1.55
C PHE A 78 12.00 14.06 -1.56
N SER A 79 13.11 13.34 -1.41
CA SER A 79 14.46 13.91 -1.37
C SER A 79 15.22 13.77 -2.70
N ALA A 80 14.58 13.25 -3.75
CA ALA A 80 15.23 12.86 -4.99
C ALA A 80 15.97 14.03 -5.68
N GLU A 81 15.34 15.19 -5.75
CA GLU A 81 15.94 16.39 -6.36
C GLU A 81 17.11 16.93 -5.53
N LYS A 82 16.99 16.91 -4.19
CA LYS A 82 18.03 17.42 -3.27
C LYS A 82 19.29 16.56 -3.27
N LEU A 83 19.11 15.25 -3.45
CA LEU A 83 20.18 14.24 -3.39
C LEU A 83 20.62 13.76 -4.78
N ASN A 84 20.05 14.32 -5.86
CA ASN A 84 20.29 13.92 -7.24
C ASN A 84 20.12 12.40 -7.46
N LEU A 85 19.04 11.83 -6.92
CA LEU A 85 18.75 10.40 -6.98
C LEU A 85 17.91 10.06 -8.22
N GLY A 86 18.31 9.01 -8.93
CA GLY A 86 17.49 8.42 -10.00
C GLY A 86 16.32 7.60 -9.46
N PHE A 87 15.33 7.32 -10.32
CA PHE A 87 14.13 6.55 -9.99
C PHE A 87 14.43 5.21 -9.31
N TRP A 88 15.31 4.40 -9.89
CA TRP A 88 15.61 3.05 -9.39
C TRP A 88 16.29 3.07 -8.02
N THR A 89 17.11 4.09 -7.75
CA THR A 89 17.71 4.31 -6.43
C THR A 89 16.63 4.65 -5.42
N CYS A 90 15.71 5.56 -5.74
CA CYS A 90 14.58 5.89 -4.87
C CYS A 90 13.67 4.68 -4.61
N TYR A 91 13.37 3.92 -5.66
CA TYR A 91 12.49 2.75 -5.58
C TYR A 91 13.11 1.64 -4.70
N SER A 92 14.36 1.27 -4.95
CA SER A 92 15.04 0.22 -4.19
C SER A 92 15.32 0.61 -2.74
N SER A 93 15.78 1.85 -2.50
CA SER A 93 15.98 2.35 -1.13
C SER A 93 14.66 2.48 -0.37
N GLY A 94 13.58 2.89 -1.03
CA GLY A 94 12.24 2.94 -0.44
C GLY A 94 11.77 1.56 0.02
N ILE A 95 11.97 0.52 -0.80
CA ILE A 95 11.70 -0.87 -0.41
C ILE A 95 12.57 -1.28 0.79
N GLY A 96 13.87 -0.95 0.76
CA GLY A 96 14.78 -1.20 1.88
C GLY A 96 14.31 -0.54 3.18
N LEU A 97 13.84 0.69 3.12
CA LEU A 97 13.29 1.43 4.26
C LEU A 97 12.00 0.81 4.80
N LEU A 98 11.13 0.25 3.94
CA LEU A 98 9.95 -0.50 4.40
C LEU A 98 10.35 -1.73 5.21
N VAL A 99 11.36 -2.49 4.74
CA VAL A 99 11.87 -3.67 5.44
C VAL A 99 12.42 -3.27 6.81
N VAL A 100 13.27 -2.24 6.85
CA VAL A 100 13.81 -1.71 8.12
C VAL A 100 12.71 -1.21 9.03
N GLY A 101 11.75 -0.46 8.51
CA GLY A 101 10.62 0.08 9.25
C GLY A 101 9.73 -1.02 9.86
N TYR A 102 9.52 -2.13 9.14
CA TYR A 102 8.81 -3.29 9.66
C TYR A 102 9.53 -3.91 10.88
N PHE A 103 10.85 -4.07 10.82
CA PHE A 103 11.63 -4.60 11.95
C PHE A 103 11.62 -3.66 13.15
N ILE A 104 11.76 -2.35 12.92
CA ILE A 104 11.67 -1.33 13.98
C ILE A 104 10.30 -1.38 14.65
N HIS A 105 9.22 -1.34 13.86
CA HIS A 105 7.86 -1.41 14.40
C HIS A 105 7.66 -2.69 15.22
N THR A 106 8.06 -3.85 14.68
CA THR A 106 7.93 -5.13 15.38
C THR A 106 8.74 -5.18 16.68
N PHE A 107 9.93 -4.59 16.72
CA PHE A 107 10.74 -4.50 17.92
C PHE A 107 10.05 -3.62 18.98
N VAL A 108 9.54 -2.45 18.59
CA VAL A 108 8.84 -1.52 19.49
C VAL A 108 7.56 -2.13 20.03
N THR A 109 6.73 -2.74 19.18
CA THR A 109 5.46 -3.35 19.63
C THR A 109 5.64 -4.61 20.48
N LYS A 110 6.82 -5.24 20.44
CA LYS A 110 7.16 -6.37 21.33
C LYS A 110 7.77 -5.90 22.66
N ALA A 111 8.32 -4.69 22.69
CA ALA A 111 8.96 -4.10 23.87
C ALA A 111 7.99 -3.31 24.76
N VAL A 112 6.79 -3.00 24.25
CA VAL A 112 5.64 -2.42 24.95
C VAL A 112 4.66 -3.54 25.29
#